data_AF-A0A0F9QIM6-F1
#
_entry.id   AF-A0A0F9QIM6-F1
#
_cell.length_a   1.000
_cell.length_b   1.000
_cell.length_c   1.000
_cell.angle_alpha   90.00
_cell.angle_beta   90.00
_cell.angle_gamma   90.00
#
_symmetry.space_group_name_H-M   'P 1'
#
loop_
_entity.id
_entity.type
_entity.pdbx_description
1 polymer ?
#
loop_
_entity_poly.entity_id
_entity_poly.type
_entity_poly.pdbx_seq_one_letter_code
_entity_poly.pdbx_strand_id
1 'polypeptide(L)'
;MTRDRRRFRAYYERWNLPQDTQTEFPRFKNRILAAVDHSVGQYILNHPDVTKGFLFKVGVRQPVASTTLGLFAALTASAQITKAMSSAKSFADNGVYRGLEATKTQGELILALQCLFWCLADSGSGKLPVLAAAVKTAVDTSPFAEIAVAVRGNTVTLYPRGARLLDDHVVEDTLAWLRKHYAAAKHFESALRIYLAKNASQFRNLLDELRAALEKLLRSVLGNRKSLENQASVLLPWLKDKGVHTHVRDLYRDLLKHFTDYQNAAVKHGTGWVLCEVEYMIYLTGTFMRILLVLNGDAEEE
;
A
#
# COMPACT_ATOMS: atom_id res chain seq x y z
N MET A 1 4.59 14.55 -1.09
CA MET A 1 5.71 13.78 -1.67
C MET A 1 7.01 14.57 -1.51
N THR A 2 8.02 14.00 -0.85
CA THR A 2 9.32 14.63 -0.53
C THR A 2 10.18 14.90 -1.77
N ARG A 3 11.16 15.81 -1.67
CA ARG A 3 12.00 16.30 -2.80
C ARG A 3 12.79 15.17 -3.47
N ASP A 4 13.43 14.32 -2.69
CA ASP A 4 14.29 13.26 -3.23
C ASP A 4 13.48 12.11 -3.83
N ARG A 5 12.32 11.79 -3.25
CA ARG A 5 11.38 10.83 -3.85
C ARG A 5 10.94 11.24 -5.26
N ARG A 6 10.71 12.54 -5.49
CA ARG A 6 10.39 13.08 -6.83
C ARG A 6 11.56 12.96 -7.78
N ARG A 7 12.78 13.25 -7.33
CA ARG A 7 14.01 13.18 -8.15
C ARG A 7 14.28 11.75 -8.62
N PHE A 8 14.25 10.79 -7.71
CA PHE A 8 14.45 9.38 -8.07
C PHE A 8 13.34 8.91 -9.00
N ARG A 9 12.07 9.17 -8.68
CA ARG A 9 10.95 8.79 -9.56
C ARG A 9 11.10 9.37 -10.96
N ALA A 10 11.35 10.67 -11.08
CA ALA A 10 11.54 11.34 -12.37
C ALA A 10 12.74 10.79 -13.14
N TYR A 11 13.80 10.35 -12.45
CA TYR A 11 14.94 9.68 -13.08
C TYR A 11 14.56 8.33 -13.68
N TYR A 12 13.89 7.45 -12.93
CA TYR A 12 13.43 6.16 -13.46
C TYR A 12 12.46 6.33 -14.64
N GLU A 13 11.52 7.28 -14.52
CA GLU A 13 10.54 7.60 -15.57
C GLU A 13 11.23 8.14 -16.84
N ARG A 14 12.20 9.05 -16.70
CA ARG A 14 12.95 9.64 -17.83
C ARG A 14 13.69 8.61 -18.67
N TRP A 15 14.18 7.55 -18.03
CA TRP A 15 15.03 6.54 -18.67
C TRP A 15 14.30 5.21 -18.93
N ASN A 16 12.99 5.14 -18.68
CA ASN A 16 12.17 3.93 -18.83
C ASN A 16 12.80 2.68 -18.18
N LEU A 17 13.42 2.85 -17.01
CA LEU A 17 14.13 1.77 -16.34
C LEU A 17 13.11 0.84 -15.65
N PRO A 18 13.19 -0.49 -15.88
CA PRO A 18 12.29 -1.43 -15.25
C PRO A 18 12.42 -1.38 -13.73
N GLN A 19 11.28 -1.24 -13.08
CA GLN A 19 11.15 -1.08 -11.64
C GLN A 19 10.95 -2.45 -10.98
N ASP A 20 11.97 -3.30 -11.06
CA ASP A 20 11.89 -4.67 -10.56
C ASP A 20 12.03 -4.75 -9.02
N THR A 21 11.03 -5.37 -8.39
CA THR A 21 10.97 -5.59 -6.94
C THR A 21 12.14 -6.42 -6.44
N GLN A 22 12.67 -7.35 -7.26
CA GLN A 22 13.77 -8.24 -6.86
C GLN A 22 15.11 -7.50 -6.67
N THR A 23 15.33 -6.39 -7.37
CA THR A 23 16.58 -5.60 -7.27
C THR A 23 16.44 -4.40 -6.33
N GLU A 24 15.24 -3.83 -6.22
CA GLU A 24 15.00 -2.63 -5.41
C GLU A 24 14.74 -2.93 -3.93
N PHE A 25 14.17 -4.09 -3.58
CA PHE A 25 13.98 -4.48 -2.18
C PHE A 25 15.30 -4.63 -1.41
N PRO A 26 16.35 -5.31 -1.92
CA PRO A 26 17.65 -5.38 -1.26
C PRO A 26 18.26 -3.99 -1.01
N ARG A 27 18.15 -3.07 -1.99
CA ARG A 27 18.64 -1.69 -1.85
C ARG A 27 17.90 -0.94 -0.75
N PHE A 28 16.57 -1.08 -0.70
CA PHE A 28 15.76 -0.51 0.36
C PHE A 28 16.12 -1.08 1.74
N LYS A 29 16.24 -2.41 1.85
CA LYS A 29 16.65 -3.09 3.09
C LYS A 29 18.02 -2.58 3.58
N ASN A 30 18.98 -2.39 2.68
CA ASN A 30 20.31 -1.85 3.05
C ASN A 30 20.23 -0.41 3.57
N ARG A 31 19.37 0.45 2.99
CA ARG A 31 19.14 1.81 3.51
C ARG A 31 18.53 1.78 4.91
N ILE A 32 17.61 0.85 5.17
CA ILE A 32 17.02 0.64 6.48
C ILE A 32 18.08 0.18 7.49
N LEU A 33 18.91 -0.82 7.15
CA LEU A 33 19.98 -1.30 8.01
C LEU A 33 20.95 -0.16 8.39
N ALA A 34 21.34 0.67 7.41
CA ALA A 34 22.17 1.85 7.67
C ALA A 34 21.46 2.89 8.54
N ALA A 35 20.16 3.10 8.34
CA ALA A 35 19.37 4.00 9.18
C ALA A 35 19.31 3.53 10.64
N VAL A 36 19.14 2.23 10.87
CA VAL A 36 19.14 1.64 12.21
C VAL A 36 20.52 1.76 12.85
N ASP A 37 21.58 1.37 12.13
CA ASP A 37 22.95 1.43 12.62
C ASP A 37 23.33 2.85 13.08
N HIS A 38 23.16 3.84 12.20
CA HIS A 38 23.52 5.23 12.49
C HIS A 38 22.66 5.87 13.57
N SER A 39 21.39 5.47 13.71
CA SER A 39 20.48 6.10 14.67
C SER A 39 20.55 5.50 16.07
N VAL A 40 20.60 4.16 16.13
CA VAL A 40 20.42 3.39 17.38
C VAL A 40 21.41 2.24 17.55
N GLY A 41 22.30 1.97 16.58
CA GLY A 41 23.24 0.86 16.63
C GLY A 41 24.07 0.82 17.92
N GLN A 42 24.70 1.95 18.27
CA GLN A 42 25.49 2.05 19.50
C GLN A 42 24.63 1.87 20.78
N TYR A 43 23.39 2.36 20.77
CA TYR A 43 22.49 2.19 21.91
C TYR A 43 22.14 0.71 22.10
N ILE A 44 21.81 0.00 21.02
CA ILE A 44 21.50 -1.43 21.02
C ILE A 44 22.69 -2.26 21.52
N LEU A 45 23.92 -1.91 21.12
CA LEU A 45 25.14 -2.58 21.59
C LEU A 45 25.32 -2.46 23.12
N ASN A 46 24.92 -1.31 23.68
CA ASN A 46 25.02 -1.04 25.11
C ASN A 46 23.81 -1.56 25.92
N HIS A 47 22.73 -2.00 25.26
CA HIS A 47 21.47 -2.43 25.87
C HIS A 47 21.06 -3.82 25.36
N PRO A 48 21.65 -4.91 25.91
CA PRO A 48 21.39 -6.27 25.46
C PRO A 48 19.92 -6.67 25.56
N ASP A 49 19.18 -6.13 26.52
CA ASP A 49 17.73 -6.31 26.73
C ASP A 49 16.91 -5.96 25.49
N VAL A 50 17.26 -4.89 24.77
CA VAL A 50 16.63 -4.52 23.50
C VAL A 50 16.85 -5.62 22.46
N THR A 51 18.07 -6.17 22.38
CA THR A 51 18.39 -7.28 21.46
C THR A 51 17.62 -8.54 21.85
N LYS A 52 17.52 -8.86 23.16
CA LYS A 52 16.76 -10.03 23.63
C LYS A 52 15.27 -9.90 23.31
N GLY A 53 14.69 -8.74 23.60
CA GLY A 53 13.29 -8.44 23.33
C GLY A 53 12.97 -8.48 21.85
N PHE A 54 13.85 -7.94 21.01
CA PHE A 54 13.68 -7.98 19.56
C PHE A 54 13.67 -9.41 19.04
N LEU A 55 14.68 -10.21 19.39
CA LEU A 55 14.79 -11.61 18.93
C LEU A 55 13.58 -12.42 19.38
N PHE A 56 13.12 -12.22 20.61
CA PHE A 56 11.91 -12.85 21.14
C PHE A 56 10.66 -12.49 20.30
N LYS A 57 10.44 -11.18 20.03
CA LYS A 57 9.26 -10.71 19.28
C LYS A 57 9.27 -11.15 17.81
N VAL A 58 10.45 -11.26 17.20
CA VAL A 58 10.61 -11.76 15.82
C VAL A 58 10.58 -13.30 15.76
N GLY A 59 10.50 -13.99 16.91
CA GLY A 59 10.42 -15.46 16.99
C GLY A 59 11.75 -16.17 16.76
N VAL A 60 12.88 -15.48 16.87
CA VAL A 60 14.22 -16.03 16.72
C VAL A 60 14.72 -16.52 18.08
N ARG A 61 14.97 -17.82 18.24
CA ARG A 61 15.53 -18.38 19.48
C ARG A 61 16.89 -17.75 19.79
N GLN A 62 17.10 -17.34 21.03
CA GLN A 62 18.46 -17.12 21.53
C GLN A 62 19.18 -18.45 21.59
N PRO A 63 20.38 -18.60 21.02
CA PRO A 63 21.19 -19.77 21.32
C PRO A 63 21.50 -19.75 22.82
N VAL A 64 20.96 -20.73 23.55
CA VAL A 64 21.33 -20.97 24.94
C VAL A 64 22.79 -21.42 24.91
N ALA A 65 23.65 -20.76 25.67
CA ALA A 65 25.01 -21.24 25.91
C ALA A 65 24.93 -22.50 26.79
N SER A 66 24.61 -23.64 26.18
CA SER A 66 24.82 -24.94 26.80
C SER A 66 25.19 -25.94 25.71
N THR A 67 26.39 -26.46 25.91
CA THR A 67 27.08 -27.53 25.22
C THR A 67 26.15 -28.68 24.80
N THR A 68 26.43 -29.17 23.59
CA THR A 68 26.19 -30.53 23.08
C THR A 68 24.78 -31.01 22.74
N LEU A 69 24.66 -31.31 21.43
CA LEU A 69 23.89 -32.35 20.75
C LEU A 69 22.46 -32.05 20.27
N GLY A 70 22.31 -32.11 18.94
CA GLY A 70 21.05 -32.30 18.19
C GLY A 70 20.49 -31.00 17.63
N LEU A 71 21.03 -30.40 16.56
CA LEU A 71 21.05 -30.93 15.18
C LEU A 71 19.66 -31.42 14.73
N PHE A 72 18.86 -30.54 14.13
CA PHE A 72 17.86 -30.77 13.07
C PHE A 72 17.27 -29.37 12.76
N ALA A 73 17.72 -28.69 11.71
CA ALA A 73 17.11 -28.76 10.37
C ALA A 73 15.64 -28.29 10.43
N ALA A 74 15.22 -27.19 9.80
CA ALA A 74 15.57 -26.68 8.50
C ALA A 74 15.23 -25.16 8.48
N LEU A 75 15.98 -24.27 7.84
CA LEU A 75 16.44 -24.36 6.47
C LEU A 75 17.84 -23.74 6.34
N THR A 76 18.83 -24.63 6.31
CA THR A 76 20.03 -24.62 5.42
C THR A 76 20.60 -23.23 5.04
N ALA A 77 21.44 -22.62 5.87
CA ALA A 77 22.89 -22.81 6.00
C ALA A 77 23.75 -22.23 4.86
N SER A 78 24.37 -21.06 5.12
CA SER A 78 25.74 -20.77 4.69
C SER A 78 26.55 -20.19 5.85
N ALA A 79 27.30 -21.08 6.51
CA ALA A 79 28.65 -20.93 7.06
C ALA A 79 29.11 -19.69 7.87
N GLN A 80 28.26 -18.76 8.32
CA GLN A 80 28.71 -17.57 9.10
C GLN A 80 28.15 -17.47 10.52
N ILE A 81 27.22 -18.34 10.93
CA ILE A 81 26.48 -18.18 12.19
C ILE A 81 27.27 -18.64 13.42
N THR A 82 28.33 -19.44 13.25
CA THR A 82 29.14 -19.97 14.38
C THR A 82 30.10 -18.95 15.02
N LYS A 83 30.16 -17.70 14.54
CA LYS A 83 30.99 -16.63 15.15
C LYS A 83 30.20 -15.72 16.09
N ALA A 84 29.06 -16.17 16.61
CA ALA A 84 28.25 -15.41 17.56
C ALA A 84 28.51 -15.92 18.98
N MET A 85 29.61 -15.51 19.59
CA MET A 85 29.76 -15.37 21.05
C MET A 85 31.16 -14.80 21.41
N SER A 86 31.29 -13.48 21.34
CA SER A 86 32.22 -12.66 22.14
C SER A 86 32.07 -11.22 21.64
N SER A 87 31.57 -10.30 22.47
CA SER A 87 31.44 -8.85 22.23
C SER A 87 31.19 -8.44 20.77
N ALA A 88 29.92 -8.22 20.39
CA ALA A 88 29.64 -7.56 19.11
C ALA A 88 30.40 -6.22 19.07
N LYS A 89 31.54 -6.19 18.37
CA LYS A 89 32.38 -4.99 18.24
C LYS A 89 31.72 -3.97 17.31
N SER A 90 30.80 -4.44 16.47
CA SER A 90 30.03 -3.65 15.50
C SER A 90 28.56 -4.05 15.52
N PHE A 91 27.68 -3.15 15.08
CA PHE A 91 26.25 -3.43 14.96
C PHE A 91 25.95 -4.58 13.97
N ALA A 92 26.78 -4.77 12.94
CA ALA A 92 26.64 -5.86 11.97
C ALA A 92 26.68 -7.27 12.61
N ASP A 93 27.36 -7.40 13.75
CA ASP A 93 27.44 -8.66 14.50
C ASP A 93 26.25 -8.87 15.46
N ASN A 94 25.38 -7.86 15.62
CA ASN A 94 24.27 -7.89 16.57
C ASN A 94 23.06 -8.66 16.02
N GLY A 95 22.30 -9.31 16.92
CA GLY A 95 21.10 -10.08 16.57
C GLY A 95 19.99 -9.25 15.91
N VAL A 96 19.89 -7.95 16.20
CA VAL A 96 18.96 -7.03 15.54
C VAL A 96 19.33 -6.85 14.07
N TYR A 97 20.61 -6.60 13.76
CA TYR A 97 21.09 -6.48 12.38
C TYR A 97 20.78 -7.75 11.59
N ARG A 98 21.16 -8.92 12.13
CA ARG A 98 20.94 -10.22 11.48
C ARG A 98 19.46 -10.52 11.27
N GLY A 99 18.60 -10.18 12.24
CA GLY A 99 17.16 -10.36 12.12
C GLY A 99 16.54 -9.49 11.01
N LEU A 100 17.01 -8.24 10.86
CA LEU A 100 16.59 -7.36 9.78
C LEU A 100 17.15 -7.80 8.42
N GLU A 101 18.41 -8.22 8.36
CA GLU A 101 19.08 -8.69 7.15
C GLU A 101 18.44 -9.97 6.59
N ALA A 102 18.01 -10.89 7.47
CA ALA A 102 17.42 -12.17 7.09
C ALA A 102 16.05 -12.05 6.39
N THR A 103 15.40 -10.87 6.46
CA THR A 103 14.08 -10.64 5.86
C THR A 103 14.12 -10.75 4.33
N LYS A 104 13.15 -11.47 3.77
CA LYS A 104 13.02 -11.75 2.33
C LYS A 104 11.95 -10.90 1.66
N THR A 105 10.97 -10.43 2.43
CA THR A 105 9.84 -9.63 1.93
C THR A 105 9.76 -8.28 2.64
N GLN A 106 9.09 -7.30 2.00
CA GLN A 106 8.81 -6.01 2.66
C GLN A 106 7.95 -6.18 3.92
N GLY A 107 6.99 -7.11 3.93
CA GLY A 107 6.15 -7.42 5.08
C GLY A 107 6.97 -7.91 6.29
N GLU A 108 7.89 -8.84 6.07
CA GLU A 108 8.81 -9.32 7.11
C GLU A 108 9.69 -8.18 7.65
N LEU A 109 10.19 -7.31 6.76
CA LEU A 109 11.00 -6.15 7.16
C LEU A 109 10.19 -5.14 7.99
N ILE A 110 8.94 -4.86 7.61
CA ILE A 110 8.04 -3.99 8.37
C ILE A 110 7.81 -4.54 9.77
N LEU A 111 7.48 -5.84 9.87
CA LEU A 111 7.25 -6.49 11.16
C LEU A 111 8.50 -6.44 12.05
N ALA A 112 9.66 -6.81 11.51
CA ALA A 112 10.91 -6.79 12.26
C ALA A 112 11.24 -5.37 12.74
N LEU A 113 11.13 -4.36 11.88
CA LEU A 113 11.33 -2.96 12.30
C LEU A 113 10.31 -2.51 13.35
N GLN A 114 9.05 -2.94 13.23
CA GLN A 114 8.01 -2.62 14.22
C GLN A 114 8.34 -3.22 15.59
N CYS A 115 8.84 -4.47 15.62
CA CYS A 115 9.32 -5.09 16.85
C CYS A 115 10.48 -4.31 17.48
N LEU A 116 11.42 -3.80 16.67
CA LEU A 116 12.50 -2.96 17.16
C LEU A 116 11.98 -1.65 17.78
N PHE A 117 11.02 -0.99 17.13
CA PHE A 117 10.40 0.22 17.68
C PHE A 117 9.73 -0.04 19.03
N TRP A 118 9.03 -1.16 19.19
CA TRP A 118 8.46 -1.54 20.48
C TRP A 118 9.53 -1.76 21.55
N CYS A 119 10.61 -2.49 21.24
CA CYS A 119 11.69 -2.71 22.20
C CYS A 119 12.38 -1.42 22.63
N LEU A 120 12.58 -0.47 21.72
CA LEU A 120 13.16 0.84 22.04
C LEU A 120 12.20 1.74 22.84
N ALA A 121 10.88 1.53 22.68
CA ALA A 121 9.86 2.24 23.44
C ALA A 121 9.83 1.74 24.88
N ASP A 122 9.82 0.41 25.04
CA ASP A 122 9.83 -0.30 26.32
C ASP A 122 11.11 0.02 27.12
N SER A 123 12.25 0.20 26.45
CA SER A 123 13.52 0.54 27.09
C SER A 123 13.65 2.00 27.51
N GLY A 124 12.66 2.86 27.20
CA GLY A 124 12.71 4.29 27.53
C GLY A 124 13.85 5.04 26.83
N SER A 125 14.34 4.54 25.70
CA SER A 125 15.58 5.02 25.06
C SER A 125 15.61 6.50 24.68
N GLY A 126 14.44 7.12 24.47
CA GLY A 126 14.32 8.46 23.86
C GLY A 126 14.79 8.52 22.40
N LYS A 127 15.18 7.39 21.80
CA LYS A 127 15.76 7.32 20.44
C LYS A 127 14.72 7.14 19.34
N LEU A 128 13.45 6.92 19.69
CA LEU A 128 12.36 6.70 18.74
C LEU A 128 12.24 7.80 17.68
N PRO A 129 12.27 9.10 18.03
CA PRO A 129 12.14 10.16 17.04
C PRO A 129 13.29 10.17 16.03
N VAL A 130 14.51 9.89 16.49
CA VAL A 130 15.72 9.86 15.64
C VAL A 130 15.62 8.69 14.65
N LEU A 131 15.31 7.50 15.14
CA LEU A 131 15.13 6.33 14.28
C LEU A 131 13.96 6.51 13.31
N ALA A 132 12.83 7.04 13.76
CA ALA A 132 11.67 7.30 12.90
C ALA A 132 12.00 8.28 11.77
N ALA A 133 12.77 9.34 12.05
CA ALA A 133 13.22 10.29 11.03
C ALA A 133 14.17 9.64 10.01
N ALA A 134 15.09 8.79 10.47
CA ALA A 134 16.01 8.06 9.60
C ALA A 134 15.27 7.04 8.71
N VAL A 135 14.35 6.26 9.28
CA VAL A 135 13.50 5.32 8.53
C VAL A 135 12.63 6.07 7.52
N LYS A 136 12.05 7.22 7.88
CA LYS A 136 11.29 8.05 6.94
C LYS A 136 12.15 8.53 5.77
N THR A 137 13.40 8.91 6.04
CA THR A 137 14.37 9.30 4.99
C THR A 137 14.72 8.12 4.08
N ALA A 138 14.92 6.93 4.64
CA ALA A 138 15.15 5.71 3.86
C ALA A 138 13.94 5.35 2.98
N VAL A 139 12.71 5.51 3.48
CA VAL A 139 11.48 5.35 2.70
C VAL A 139 11.37 6.40 1.60
N ASP A 140 11.68 7.66 1.90
CA ASP A 140 11.59 8.76 0.93
C ASP A 140 12.61 8.63 -0.22
N THR A 141 13.78 8.05 0.05
CA THR A 141 14.81 7.76 -0.96
C THR A 141 14.57 6.45 -1.72
N SER A 142 13.48 5.75 -1.39
CA SER A 142 13.10 4.47 -1.99
C SER A 142 11.70 4.58 -2.60
N PRO A 143 11.57 4.97 -3.89
CA PRO A 143 10.26 5.18 -4.52
C PRO A 143 9.28 3.99 -4.38
N PHE A 144 9.85 2.78 -4.32
CA PHE A 144 9.22 1.45 -4.15
C PHE A 144 8.85 1.06 -2.72
N ALA A 145 9.34 1.82 -1.74
CA ALA A 145 9.01 1.54 -0.35
C ALA A 145 7.57 1.98 -0.09
N GLU A 146 6.71 0.98 0.04
CA GLU A 146 5.31 1.13 0.41
C GLU A 146 5.19 1.02 1.92
N ILE A 147 5.83 1.94 2.63
CA ILE A 147 5.78 1.99 4.09
C ILE A 147 5.45 3.41 4.50
N ALA A 148 4.55 3.53 5.47
CA ALA A 148 4.24 4.77 6.13
C ALA A 148 4.71 4.68 7.57
N VAL A 149 5.29 5.77 8.03
CA VAL A 149 5.80 5.92 9.40
C VAL A 149 4.89 6.93 10.09
N ALA A 150 4.07 6.48 11.04
CA ALA A 150 3.31 7.35 11.93
C ALA A 150 3.99 7.43 13.28
N VAL A 151 4.15 8.66 13.79
CA VAL A 151 4.69 8.94 15.12
C VAL A 151 3.58 9.59 15.93
N ARG A 152 3.25 9.02 17.10
CA ARG A 152 2.25 9.53 18.04
C ARG A 152 2.82 9.46 19.45
N GLY A 153 3.22 10.61 20.01
CA GLY A 153 3.89 10.64 21.31
C GLY A 153 5.14 9.75 21.31
N ASN A 154 5.21 8.80 22.24
CA ASN A 154 6.30 7.82 22.33
C ASN A 154 6.01 6.51 21.56
N THR A 155 5.09 6.51 20.60
CA THR A 155 4.78 5.34 19.78
C THR A 155 5.09 5.61 18.32
N VAL A 156 5.76 4.64 17.68
CA VAL A 156 5.97 4.62 16.23
C VAL A 156 5.26 3.41 15.67
N THR A 157 4.44 3.63 14.64
CA THR A 157 3.73 2.58 13.92
C THR A 157 4.13 2.63 12.45
N LEU A 158 4.64 1.50 11.98
CA LEU A 158 4.88 1.21 10.57
C LEU A 158 3.67 0.46 10.04
N TYR A 159 3.16 0.91 8.91
CA TYR A 159 2.13 0.19 8.17
C TYR A 159 2.49 0.25 6.69
N PRO A 160 2.11 -0.78 5.91
CA PRO A 160 2.25 -0.71 4.47
C PRO A 160 1.53 0.56 3.95
N ARG A 161 2.26 1.36 3.20
CA ARG A 161 1.75 2.53 2.50
C ARG A 161 1.44 2.15 1.07
N GLY A 162 0.23 1.70 0.91
CA GLY A 162 -0.42 1.54 -0.36
C GLY A 162 -1.88 1.45 0.02
N ALA A 163 -2.71 2.18 -0.71
CA ALA A 163 -4.10 1.84 -0.69
C ALA A 163 -4.31 0.41 -1.23
N ARG A 164 -3.30 -0.33 -1.72
CA ARG A 164 -3.29 -1.77 -2.07
C ARG A 164 -4.46 -2.60 -1.56
N LEU A 165 -4.75 -2.80 -0.27
CA LEU A 165 -5.96 -3.59 0.07
C LEU A 165 -7.26 -2.98 -0.52
N LEU A 166 -7.45 -1.67 -0.43
CA LEU A 166 -8.55 -0.94 -1.08
C LEU A 166 -8.31 -0.67 -2.57
N ASP A 167 -7.09 -0.45 -3.05
CA ASP A 167 -6.74 -0.22 -4.48
C ASP A 167 -6.84 -1.51 -5.28
N ASP A 168 -6.28 -2.60 -4.77
CA ASP A 168 -6.36 -3.94 -5.32
C ASP A 168 -7.84 -4.31 -5.43
N HIS A 169 -8.64 -4.15 -4.36
CA HIS A 169 -10.07 -4.46 -4.44
C HIS A 169 -10.91 -3.45 -5.25
N VAL A 170 -10.70 -2.14 -5.12
CA VAL A 170 -11.57 -1.14 -5.77
C VAL A 170 -11.14 -0.87 -7.21
N VAL A 171 -9.85 -0.99 -7.52
CA VAL A 171 -9.26 -0.66 -8.81
C VAL A 171 -8.78 -1.90 -9.56
N GLU A 172 -7.90 -2.72 -8.99
CA GLU A 172 -7.28 -3.84 -9.73
C GLU A 172 -8.26 -5.00 -10.01
N ASP A 173 -8.98 -5.50 -9.00
CA ASP A 173 -10.05 -6.50 -9.12
C ASP A 173 -11.15 -6.00 -10.06
N THR A 174 -11.57 -4.75 -9.87
CA THR A 174 -12.59 -4.11 -10.72
C THR A 174 -12.13 -4.12 -12.18
N LEU A 175 -10.86 -3.77 -12.47
CA LEU A 175 -10.30 -3.85 -13.82
C LEU A 175 -10.26 -5.29 -14.36
N ALA A 176 -9.88 -6.26 -13.53
CA ALA A 176 -9.86 -7.67 -13.91
C ALA A 176 -11.26 -8.17 -14.31
N TRP A 177 -12.29 -7.84 -13.54
CA TRP A 177 -13.68 -8.26 -13.78
C TRP A 177 -14.33 -7.47 -14.94
N LEU A 178 -13.95 -6.21 -15.12
CA LEU A 178 -14.40 -5.37 -16.24
C LEU A 178 -14.00 -5.92 -17.62
N ARG A 179 -13.10 -6.91 -17.71
CA ARG A 179 -12.74 -7.57 -18.99
C ARG A 179 -13.96 -8.13 -19.73
N LYS A 180 -15.00 -8.56 -19.02
CA LYS A 180 -16.29 -9.00 -19.59
C LYS A 180 -17.13 -7.83 -20.14
N HIS A 181 -16.79 -6.60 -19.78
CA HIS A 181 -17.44 -5.35 -20.13
C HIS A 181 -16.45 -4.37 -20.81
N TYR A 182 -15.84 -4.79 -21.92
CA TYR A 182 -14.74 -4.10 -22.59
C TYR A 182 -14.95 -2.57 -22.77
N ALA A 183 -16.16 -2.13 -23.13
CA ALA A 183 -16.44 -0.71 -23.29
C ALA A 183 -16.28 0.08 -21.98
N ALA A 184 -16.68 -0.49 -20.84
CA ALA A 184 -16.49 0.12 -19.53
C ALA A 184 -15.02 0.07 -19.10
N ALA A 185 -14.35 -1.08 -19.30
CA ALA A 185 -12.92 -1.25 -19.00
C ALA A 185 -12.06 -0.18 -19.68
N LYS A 186 -12.26 0.00 -21.00
CA LYS A 186 -11.51 0.98 -21.81
C LYS A 186 -11.56 2.39 -21.23
N HIS A 187 -12.76 2.83 -20.82
CA HIS A 187 -12.94 4.16 -20.26
C HIS A 187 -12.30 4.28 -18.86
N PHE A 188 -12.45 3.26 -18.02
CA PHE A 188 -11.87 3.27 -16.68
C PHE A 188 -10.33 3.27 -16.73
N GLU A 189 -9.72 2.44 -17.58
CA GLU A 189 -8.27 2.42 -17.84
C GLU A 189 -7.77 3.77 -18.37
N SER A 190 -8.52 4.41 -19.27
CA SER A 190 -8.19 5.74 -19.78
C SER A 190 -8.14 6.78 -18.66
N ALA A 191 -9.13 6.79 -17.76
CA ALA A 191 -9.16 7.67 -16.59
C ALA A 191 -7.94 7.46 -15.68
N LEU A 192 -7.62 6.20 -15.36
CA LEU A 192 -6.46 5.85 -14.53
C LEU A 192 -5.14 6.28 -15.19
N ARG A 193 -4.99 6.08 -16.50
CA ARG A 193 -3.81 6.51 -17.25
C ARG A 193 -3.62 8.03 -17.18
N ILE A 194 -4.71 8.80 -17.31
CA ILE A 194 -4.67 10.27 -17.17
C ILE A 194 -4.26 10.67 -15.75
N TYR A 195 -4.81 10.01 -14.74
CA TYR A 195 -4.48 10.24 -13.33
C TYR A 195 -2.99 9.97 -13.04
N LEU A 196 -2.48 8.82 -13.51
CA LEU A 196 -1.09 8.38 -13.35
C LEU A 196 -0.10 9.31 -14.06
N ALA A 197 -0.47 9.83 -15.24
CA ALA A 197 0.31 10.85 -15.94
C ALA A 197 0.39 12.19 -15.19
N LYS A 198 -0.42 12.38 -14.13
CA LYS A 198 -0.50 13.60 -13.30
C LYS A 198 -0.72 14.87 -14.10
N ASN A 199 -1.39 14.73 -15.24
CA ASN A 199 -1.64 15.84 -16.14
C ASN A 199 -2.96 16.54 -15.75
N ALA A 200 -2.86 17.55 -14.91
CA ALA A 200 -4.03 18.30 -14.42
C ALA A 200 -4.88 18.92 -15.54
N SER A 201 -4.27 19.24 -16.70
CA SER A 201 -5.00 19.76 -17.87
C SER A 201 -5.99 18.75 -18.46
N GLN A 202 -5.83 17.47 -18.16
CA GLN A 202 -6.69 16.39 -18.64
C GLN A 202 -7.68 15.89 -17.59
N PHE A 203 -7.74 16.49 -16.40
CA PHE A 203 -8.66 16.02 -15.35
C PHE A 203 -10.14 16.16 -15.72
N ARG A 204 -10.49 17.13 -16.56
CA ARG A 204 -11.82 17.17 -17.19
C ARG A 204 -12.10 15.88 -17.97
N ASN A 205 -11.18 15.49 -18.85
CA ASN A 205 -11.31 14.28 -19.65
C ASN A 205 -11.34 13.04 -18.76
N LEU A 206 -10.55 13.01 -17.68
CA LEU A 206 -10.59 11.92 -16.70
C LEU A 206 -11.98 11.77 -16.08
N LEU A 207 -12.60 12.87 -15.66
CA LEU A 207 -13.95 12.83 -15.09
C LEU A 207 -14.99 12.34 -16.11
N ASP A 208 -14.87 12.78 -17.37
CA ASP A 208 -15.70 12.30 -18.48
C ASP A 208 -15.50 10.79 -18.74
N GLU A 209 -14.27 10.30 -18.65
CA GLU A 209 -13.92 8.88 -18.79
C GLU A 209 -14.52 8.04 -17.64
N LEU A 210 -14.44 8.51 -16.39
CA LEU A 210 -15.09 7.85 -15.25
C LEU A 210 -16.61 7.75 -15.44
N ARG A 211 -17.23 8.84 -15.93
CA ARG A 211 -18.66 8.89 -16.26
C ARG A 211 -19.04 7.83 -17.28
N ALA A 212 -18.32 7.82 -18.39
CA ALA A 212 -18.55 6.91 -19.49
C ALA A 212 -18.38 5.46 -19.03
N ALA A 213 -17.35 5.19 -18.24
CA ALA A 213 -17.07 3.87 -17.72
C ALA A 213 -18.26 3.31 -16.90
N LEU A 214 -18.78 4.08 -15.94
CA LEU A 214 -19.91 3.67 -15.11
C LEU A 214 -21.20 3.51 -15.93
N GLU A 215 -21.47 4.43 -16.85
CA GLU A 215 -22.66 4.33 -17.71
C GLU A 215 -22.63 3.09 -18.60
N LYS A 216 -21.48 2.78 -19.21
CA LYS A 216 -21.32 1.57 -20.05
C LYS A 216 -21.50 0.31 -19.23
N LEU A 217 -20.97 0.25 -18.01
CA LEU A 217 -21.14 -0.90 -17.14
C LEU A 217 -22.61 -1.10 -16.77
N LEU A 218 -23.29 -0.06 -16.30
CA LEU A 218 -24.72 -0.12 -15.94
C LEU A 218 -25.58 -0.57 -17.12
N ARG A 219 -25.34 -0.05 -18.32
CA ARG A 219 -26.04 -0.51 -19.54
C ARG A 219 -25.80 -1.99 -19.81
N SER A 220 -24.57 -2.47 -19.62
CA SER A 220 -24.21 -3.86 -19.85
C SER A 220 -24.82 -4.82 -18.83
N VAL A 221 -24.73 -4.49 -17.53
CA VAL A 221 -25.24 -5.33 -16.43
C VAL A 221 -26.76 -5.33 -16.39
N LEU A 222 -27.39 -4.18 -16.61
CA LEU A 222 -28.85 -4.03 -16.54
C LEU A 222 -29.55 -4.27 -17.89
N GLY A 223 -28.81 -4.60 -18.95
CA GLY A 223 -29.35 -4.86 -20.29
C GLY A 223 -30.16 -3.69 -20.88
N ASN A 224 -29.76 -2.44 -20.63
CA ASN A 224 -30.52 -1.25 -21.04
C ASN A 224 -29.67 -0.23 -21.83
N ARG A 225 -30.29 0.86 -22.30
CA ARG A 225 -29.63 1.94 -23.05
C ARG A 225 -29.79 3.32 -22.41
N LYS A 226 -30.14 3.37 -21.12
CA LYS A 226 -30.39 4.63 -20.41
C LYS A 226 -29.10 5.40 -20.18
N SER A 227 -29.18 6.73 -20.14
CA SER A 227 -28.08 7.57 -19.65
C SER A 227 -27.89 7.37 -18.16
N LEU A 228 -26.73 7.74 -17.64
CA LEU A 228 -26.38 7.58 -16.23
C LEU A 228 -27.42 8.18 -15.26
N GLU A 229 -27.93 9.38 -15.55
CA GLU A 229 -28.96 10.07 -14.75
C GLU A 229 -30.29 9.30 -14.67
N ASN A 230 -30.58 8.50 -15.71
CA ASN A 230 -31.86 7.81 -15.85
C ASN A 230 -31.81 6.35 -15.37
N GLN A 231 -30.66 5.90 -14.84
CA GLN A 231 -30.45 4.50 -14.43
C GLN A 231 -31.23 4.09 -13.19
N ALA A 232 -31.54 5.02 -12.26
CA ALA A 232 -32.11 4.71 -10.95
C ALA A 232 -33.39 3.85 -11.02
N SER A 233 -34.25 4.12 -12.01
CA SER A 233 -35.51 3.39 -12.25
C SER A 233 -35.33 1.90 -12.56
N VAL A 234 -34.17 1.48 -13.09
CA VAL A 234 -33.86 0.08 -13.43
C VAL A 234 -32.91 -0.52 -12.39
N LEU A 235 -31.95 0.28 -11.94
CA LEU A 235 -30.93 -0.13 -10.99
C LEU A 235 -31.51 -0.49 -9.62
N LEU A 236 -32.44 0.31 -9.07
CA LEU A 236 -32.94 0.08 -7.71
C LEU A 236 -33.80 -1.19 -7.58
N PRO A 237 -34.68 -1.53 -8.55
CA PRO A 237 -35.30 -2.84 -8.63
C PRO A 237 -34.26 -3.96 -8.75
N TRP A 238 -33.28 -3.83 -9.66
CA TRP A 238 -32.26 -4.87 -9.84
C TRP A 238 -31.45 -5.15 -8.56
N LEU A 239 -31.05 -4.10 -7.83
CA LEU A 239 -30.39 -4.25 -6.52
C LEU A 239 -31.31 -4.91 -5.48
N LYS A 240 -32.61 -4.63 -5.53
CA LYS A 240 -33.61 -5.28 -4.65
C LYS A 240 -33.62 -6.79 -4.90
N ASP A 241 -33.68 -7.18 -6.18
CA ASP A 241 -33.80 -8.57 -6.60
C ASP A 241 -32.52 -9.36 -6.30
N LYS A 242 -31.37 -8.67 -6.25
CA LYS A 242 -30.09 -9.21 -5.78
C LYS A 242 -29.95 -9.25 -4.24
N GLY A 243 -30.99 -8.91 -3.49
CA GLY A 243 -31.01 -9.00 -2.03
C GLY A 243 -30.30 -7.86 -1.29
N VAL A 244 -29.98 -6.74 -1.97
CA VAL A 244 -29.26 -5.63 -1.35
C VAL A 244 -30.15 -4.89 -0.35
N HIS A 245 -29.60 -4.64 0.84
CA HIS A 245 -30.30 -3.95 1.93
C HIS A 245 -30.82 -2.57 1.49
N THR A 246 -32.04 -2.20 1.93
CA THR A 246 -32.72 -0.96 1.50
C THR A 246 -31.87 0.30 1.70
N HIS A 247 -31.24 0.47 2.88
CA HIS A 247 -30.37 1.63 3.13
C HIS A 247 -29.13 1.68 2.21
N VAL A 248 -28.59 0.54 1.78
CA VAL A 248 -27.47 0.51 0.83
C VAL A 248 -27.96 0.93 -0.57
N ARG A 249 -29.16 0.49 -0.97
CA ARG A 249 -29.78 0.92 -2.23
C ARG A 249 -30.08 2.41 -2.24
N ASP A 250 -30.59 2.94 -1.13
CA ASP A 250 -30.84 4.37 -0.95
C ASP A 250 -29.55 5.18 -1.03
N LEU A 251 -28.50 4.73 -0.33
CA LEU A 251 -27.18 5.35 -0.37
C LEU A 251 -26.59 5.33 -1.79
N TYR A 252 -26.70 4.22 -2.50
CA TYR A 252 -26.23 4.12 -3.90
C TYR A 252 -26.93 5.17 -4.77
N ARG A 253 -28.26 5.29 -4.68
CA ARG A 253 -29.04 6.29 -5.44
C ARG A 253 -28.54 7.70 -5.16
N ASP A 254 -28.39 8.04 -3.89
CA ASP A 254 -28.08 9.41 -3.48
C ASP A 254 -26.63 9.77 -3.86
N LEU A 255 -25.69 8.84 -3.68
CA LEU A 255 -24.31 9.00 -4.17
C LEU A 255 -24.26 9.11 -5.69
N LEU A 256 -25.01 8.29 -6.43
CA LEU A 256 -25.01 8.33 -7.90
C LEU A 256 -25.52 9.68 -8.40
N LYS A 257 -26.58 10.21 -7.78
CA LYS A 257 -27.11 11.54 -8.08
C LYS A 257 -26.03 12.62 -7.86
N HIS A 258 -25.43 12.67 -6.69
CA HIS A 258 -24.39 13.67 -6.37
C HIS A 258 -23.13 13.51 -7.22
N PHE A 259 -22.76 12.29 -7.58
CA PHE A 259 -21.70 12.00 -8.55
C PHE A 259 -22.01 12.64 -9.91
N THR A 260 -23.21 12.43 -10.44
CA THR A 260 -23.61 13.04 -11.72
C THR A 260 -23.69 14.57 -11.65
N ASP A 261 -24.17 15.13 -10.53
CA ASP A 261 -24.25 16.58 -10.31
C ASP A 261 -22.86 17.21 -10.29
N TYR A 262 -21.91 16.61 -9.56
CA TYR A 262 -20.52 17.06 -9.50
C TYR A 262 -19.88 17.05 -10.88
N GLN A 263 -19.99 15.94 -11.62
CA GLN A 263 -19.40 15.85 -12.94
C GLN A 263 -20.01 16.86 -13.91
N ASN A 264 -21.33 17.05 -13.87
CA ASN A 264 -21.99 18.07 -14.67
C ASN A 264 -21.48 19.48 -14.34
N ALA A 265 -21.31 19.81 -13.07
CA ALA A 265 -20.80 21.13 -12.64
C ALA A 265 -19.32 21.32 -13.02
N ALA A 266 -18.47 20.35 -12.71
CA ALA A 266 -17.05 20.37 -13.02
C ALA A 266 -16.81 20.50 -14.53
N VAL A 267 -17.48 19.70 -15.35
CA VAL A 267 -17.33 19.72 -16.81
C VAL A 267 -17.88 21.02 -17.42
N LYS A 268 -18.94 21.62 -16.88
CA LYS A 268 -19.54 22.83 -17.46
C LYS A 268 -18.76 24.12 -17.18
N HIS A 269 -18.14 24.25 -16.01
CA HIS A 269 -17.49 25.51 -15.61
C HIS A 269 -15.96 25.52 -15.74
N GLY A 270 -15.34 24.39 -16.09
CA GLY A 270 -13.95 24.31 -16.55
C GLY A 270 -12.87 24.70 -15.54
N THR A 271 -13.26 25.06 -14.32
CA THR A 271 -12.39 25.44 -13.21
C THR A 271 -13.08 24.98 -11.92
N GLY A 272 -12.39 24.26 -11.03
CA GLY A 272 -12.95 23.95 -9.71
C GLY A 272 -12.50 22.66 -9.03
N TRP A 273 -11.87 21.71 -9.73
CA TRP A 273 -11.43 20.46 -9.09
C TRP A 273 -10.06 20.58 -8.44
N VAL A 274 -9.92 20.01 -7.24
CA VAL A 274 -8.64 19.78 -6.59
C VAL A 274 -8.23 18.30 -6.72
N LEU A 275 -6.94 18.01 -6.64
CA LEU A 275 -6.42 16.65 -6.88
C LEU A 275 -7.08 15.59 -5.99
N CYS A 276 -7.38 15.92 -4.74
CA CYS A 276 -8.04 15.00 -3.82
C CYS A 276 -9.49 14.68 -4.23
N GLU A 277 -10.20 15.60 -4.89
CA GLU A 277 -11.54 15.32 -5.42
C GLU A 277 -11.48 14.38 -6.62
N VAL A 278 -10.50 14.56 -7.51
CA VAL A 278 -10.29 13.67 -8.67
C VAL A 278 -10.01 12.25 -8.20
N GLU A 279 -9.12 12.11 -7.22
CA GLU A 279 -8.82 10.83 -6.59
C GLU A 279 -10.06 10.22 -5.93
N TYR A 280 -10.83 11.02 -5.16
CA TYR A 280 -12.09 10.58 -4.57
C TYR A 280 -13.09 10.07 -5.62
N MET A 281 -13.19 10.73 -6.78
CA MET A 281 -14.08 10.30 -7.86
C MET A 281 -13.65 8.98 -8.51
N ILE A 282 -12.34 8.70 -8.60
CA ILE A 282 -11.84 7.41 -9.07
C ILE A 282 -12.30 6.29 -8.12
N TYR A 283 -12.09 6.46 -6.81
CA TYR A 283 -12.52 5.47 -5.82
C TYR A 283 -14.04 5.30 -5.76
N LEU A 284 -14.79 6.39 -5.82
CA LEU A 284 -16.25 6.33 -5.84
C LEU A 284 -16.76 5.58 -7.09
N THR A 285 -16.14 5.83 -8.25
CA THR A 285 -16.47 5.09 -9.48
C THR A 285 -16.14 3.61 -9.35
N GLY A 286 -14.95 3.27 -8.84
CA GLY A 286 -14.54 1.89 -8.63
C GLY A 286 -15.47 1.14 -7.67
N THR A 287 -15.91 1.78 -6.58
CA THR A 287 -16.84 1.15 -5.62
C THR A 287 -18.23 0.93 -6.20
N PHE A 288 -18.75 1.87 -7.01
CA PHE A 288 -19.97 1.63 -7.79
C PHE A 288 -19.82 0.44 -8.74
N MET A 289 -18.71 0.35 -9.47
CA MET A 289 -18.48 -0.75 -10.40
C MET A 289 -18.35 -2.09 -9.69
N ARG A 290 -17.59 -2.14 -8.59
CA ARG A 290 -17.34 -3.36 -7.82
C ARG A 290 -18.63 -4.01 -7.36
N ILE A 291 -19.53 -3.26 -6.72
CA ILE A 291 -20.81 -3.84 -6.25
C ILE A 291 -21.67 -4.36 -7.41
N LEU A 292 -21.65 -3.68 -8.57
CA LEU A 292 -22.37 -4.17 -9.76
C LEU A 292 -21.78 -5.48 -10.27
N LEU A 293 -20.46 -5.57 -10.40
CA LEU A 293 -19.74 -6.74 -10.91
C LEU A 293 -19.90 -7.95 -9.98
N VAL A 294 -19.77 -7.76 -8.67
CA VAL A 294 -19.98 -8.82 -7.67
C VAL A 294 -21.40 -9.37 -7.77
N LEU A 295 -22.41 -8.48 -7.75
CA LEU A 295 -23.81 -8.92 -7.82
C LEU A 295 -24.18 -9.52 -9.17
N ASN A 296 -23.49 -9.15 -10.24
CA ASN A 296 -23.66 -9.75 -11.56
C ASN A 296 -23.00 -11.14 -11.68
N GLY A 297 -22.13 -11.53 -10.74
CA GLY A 297 -21.37 -12.79 -10.78
C GLY A 297 -20.11 -12.71 -11.65
N ASP A 298 -19.59 -11.49 -11.88
CA ASP A 298 -18.36 -11.31 -12.66
C ASP A 298 -17.10 -11.52 -11.83
N ALA A 299 -17.21 -11.32 -10.52
CA ALA A 299 -16.16 -11.57 -9.54
C ALA A 299 -15.89 -13.07 -9.38
N GLU A 300 -14.62 -13.44 -9.34
CA GLU A 300 -14.20 -14.79 -8.94
C GLU A 300 -14.38 -14.90 -7.42
N GLU A 301 -15.03 -15.97 -6.95
CA GLU A 301 -15.13 -16.26 -5.50
C GLU A 301 -13.72 -16.60 -4.98
N GLU A 302 -13.23 -15.81 -4.01
CA GLU A 302 -12.04 -16.17 -3.20
C GLU A 302 -12.32 -17.34 -2.27
#